data_AF-A0A9W3JKQ1-F1
#
_entry.id   AF-A0A9W3JKQ1-F1
#
_cell.length_a   1.000
_cell.length_b   1.000
_cell.length_c   1.000
_cell.angle_alpha   90.00
_cell.angle_beta   90.00
_cell.angle_gamma   90.00
#
_symmetry.space_group_name_H-M   'P 1'
#
loop_
_entity.id
_entity.type
_entity.pdbx_description
1 polymer ?
#
loop_
_entity_poly.entity_id
_entity_poly.type
_entity_poly.pdbx_seq_one_letter_code
_entity_poly.pdbx_strand_id
1 'polypeptide(L)'
;MEEYIDDLLRRMADEETEIWHRAYDEAKALNDLLTFPYLQQKVIKAKKVSMKKDIYYLMTKLAINTKEIYIADYLIDRLECEQIPTLLSELLSNIYTLPEVSSTNKIIPYIYHKNDSVRYWAVASLKLYKSLEAESALLKLLDTEENKDEITHICYTLLEIGTKQSILPLTKLLYSNSVYVRSTVIEVLAKIGGSDLQIVYIEALHDRNVMVKYEAVRAIYTYGDEMAMRAICERVNKIVARRRKNEVEPTDEAEIIIALRFLHKFANHEEVLKIFDKVYKKRGNLFMSEREWLRDNITYFQEKESM
;
A
#
# COMPACT_ATOMS: atom_id res chain seq x y z
N MET A 1 34.87 -17.68 10.28
CA MET A 1 33.87 -16.63 10.04
C MET A 1 34.26 -15.76 8.85
N GLU A 2 35.46 -15.16 8.81
CA GLU A 2 35.95 -14.44 7.61
C GLU A 2 36.05 -15.34 6.37
N GLU A 3 36.64 -16.54 6.52
CA GLU A 3 36.71 -17.53 5.43
C GLU A 3 35.33 -17.97 4.93
N TYR A 4 34.35 -18.04 5.83
CA TYR A 4 32.96 -18.38 5.48
C TYR A 4 32.33 -17.29 4.62
N ILE A 5 32.48 -16.01 5.01
CA ILE A 5 31.97 -14.89 4.22
C ILE A 5 32.67 -14.81 2.85
N ASP A 6 33.98 -15.05 2.80
CA ASP A 6 34.72 -15.02 1.53
C ASP A 6 34.31 -16.16 0.59
N ASP A 7 34.09 -17.37 1.12
CA ASP A 7 33.56 -18.49 0.33
C ASP A 7 32.13 -18.21 -0.14
N LEU A 8 31.27 -17.68 0.73
CA LEU A 8 29.90 -17.34 0.40
C LEU A 8 29.86 -16.29 -0.72
N LEU A 9 30.63 -15.21 -0.60
CA LEU A 9 30.74 -14.17 -1.63
C LEU A 9 31.31 -14.72 -2.95
N ARG A 10 32.27 -15.65 -2.89
CA ARG A 10 32.78 -16.33 -4.08
C ARG A 10 31.68 -17.13 -4.79
N ARG A 11 30.87 -17.89 -4.05
CA ARG A 11 29.74 -18.66 -4.60
C ARG A 11 28.60 -17.78 -5.10
N MET A 12 28.35 -16.63 -4.48
CA MET A 12 27.40 -15.63 -4.97
C MET A 12 27.83 -14.96 -6.28
N ALA A 13 29.12 -15.05 -6.63
CA ALA A 13 29.66 -14.55 -7.90
C ALA A 13 29.91 -15.68 -8.92
N ASP A 14 29.48 -16.91 -8.63
CA ASP A 14 29.68 -18.06 -9.49
C ASP A 14 28.79 -17.99 -10.74
N GLU A 15 29.33 -18.43 -11.88
CA GLU A 15 28.59 -18.48 -13.15
C GLU A 15 27.61 -19.65 -13.20
N GLU A 16 27.83 -20.68 -12.37
CA GLU A 16 26.93 -21.83 -12.25
C GLU A 16 25.69 -21.44 -11.43
N THR A 17 24.55 -21.35 -12.11
CA THR A 17 23.26 -20.91 -11.55
C THR A 17 22.86 -21.68 -10.28
N GLU A 18 23.16 -22.97 -10.17
CA GLU A 18 22.85 -23.77 -8.98
C GLU A 18 23.72 -23.38 -7.77
N ILE A 19 25.02 -23.12 -7.99
CA ILE A 19 25.92 -22.66 -6.93
C ILE A 19 25.49 -21.26 -6.47
N TRP A 20 25.19 -20.38 -7.43
CA TRP A 20 24.69 -19.04 -7.19
C TRP A 20 23.41 -19.04 -6.35
N HIS A 21 22.38 -19.79 -6.75
CA HIS A 21 21.12 -19.87 -6.02
C HIS A 21 21.31 -20.40 -4.60
N ARG A 22 22.09 -21.48 -4.43
CA ARG A 22 22.36 -22.06 -3.11
C ARG A 22 23.07 -21.06 -2.18
N ALA A 23 24.00 -20.27 -2.71
CA ALA A 23 24.68 -19.24 -1.92
C ALA A 23 23.70 -18.15 -1.44
N TYR A 24 22.80 -17.69 -2.33
CA TYR A 24 21.77 -16.72 -1.94
C TYR A 24 20.76 -17.29 -0.95
N ASP A 25 20.41 -18.58 -1.05
CA ASP A 25 19.54 -19.25 -0.08
C ASP A 25 20.23 -19.42 1.29
N GLU A 26 21.51 -19.79 1.31
CA GLU A 26 22.32 -19.89 2.53
C GLU A 26 22.45 -18.52 3.22
N ALA A 27 22.68 -17.47 2.44
CA ALA A 27 22.75 -16.10 2.95
C ALA A 27 21.47 -15.64 3.68
N LYS A 28 20.29 -16.20 3.35
CA LYS A 28 19.04 -15.89 4.06
C LYS A 28 19.08 -16.32 5.53
N ALA A 29 19.93 -17.27 5.90
CA ALA A 29 20.09 -17.71 7.29
C ALA A 29 21.19 -16.96 8.06
N LEU A 30 21.88 -16.00 7.43
CA LEU A 30 22.99 -15.27 8.05
C LEU A 30 22.53 -14.48 9.28
N ASN A 31 23.04 -14.83 10.47
CA ASN A 31 22.66 -14.22 11.74
C ASN A 31 23.84 -14.00 12.71
N ASP A 32 25.06 -14.35 12.32
CA ASP A 32 26.26 -14.14 13.14
C ASP A 32 26.72 -12.68 13.08
N LEU A 33 26.45 -11.91 14.14
CA LEU A 33 26.79 -10.50 14.24
C LEU A 33 28.29 -10.21 14.13
N LEU A 34 29.14 -11.18 14.44
CA LEU A 34 30.58 -11.02 14.33
C LEU A 34 31.03 -10.84 12.87
N THR A 35 30.19 -11.24 11.90
CA THR A 35 30.44 -11.01 10.46
C THR A 35 30.31 -9.56 10.04
N PHE A 36 29.60 -8.73 10.80
CA PHE A 36 29.28 -7.36 10.38
C PHE A 36 30.51 -6.47 10.19
N PRO A 37 31.45 -6.35 11.17
CA PRO A 37 32.67 -5.55 10.98
C PRO A 37 33.50 -5.98 9.77
N TYR A 38 33.52 -7.29 9.49
CA TYR A 38 34.22 -7.83 8.33
C TYR A 38 33.56 -7.41 7.01
N LEU A 39 32.22 -7.51 6.92
CA LEU A 39 31.45 -7.04 5.77
C LEU A 39 31.64 -5.54 5.55
N GLN A 40 31.70 -4.72 6.61
CA GLN A 40 31.97 -3.28 6.53
C GLN A 40 33.33 -2.99 5.89
N GLN A 41 34.38 -3.70 6.31
CA GLN A 41 35.71 -3.54 5.70
C GLN A 41 35.73 -3.99 4.24
N LYS A 42 35.06 -5.10 3.92
CA LYS A 42 34.98 -5.65 2.56
C LYS A 42 34.28 -4.69 1.61
N VAL A 43 33.14 -4.08 1.99
CA VAL A 43 32.40 -3.17 1.10
C VAL A 43 33.16 -1.90 0.76
N ILE A 44 33.93 -1.36 1.71
CA ILE A 44 34.78 -0.18 1.50
C ILE A 44 35.91 -0.49 0.50
N LYS A 45 36.50 -1.68 0.57
CA LYS A 45 37.59 -2.10 -0.32
C LYS A 45 37.09 -2.61 -1.69
N ALA A 46 35.81 -2.96 -1.81
CA ALA A 46 35.24 -3.54 -3.02
C ALA A 46 35.20 -2.52 -4.17
N LYS A 47 35.87 -2.85 -5.28
CA LYS A 47 35.86 -2.06 -6.52
C LYS A 47 34.73 -2.47 -7.48
N LYS A 48 34.34 -3.74 -7.47
CA LYS A 48 33.31 -4.28 -8.36
C LYS A 48 31.92 -3.98 -7.82
N VAL A 49 31.02 -3.53 -8.69
CA VAL A 49 29.62 -3.26 -8.33
C VAL A 49 28.91 -4.52 -7.86
N SER A 50 29.11 -5.66 -8.54
CA SER A 50 28.50 -6.95 -8.16
C SER A 50 28.88 -7.34 -6.72
N MET A 51 30.17 -7.30 -6.39
CA MET A 51 30.64 -7.59 -5.04
C MET A 51 30.00 -6.68 -3.98
N LYS A 52 29.84 -5.39 -4.27
CA LYS A 52 29.14 -4.48 -3.34
C LYS A 52 27.67 -4.87 -3.16
N LYS A 53 26.97 -5.26 -4.24
CA LYS A 53 25.59 -5.74 -4.16
C LYS A 53 25.48 -6.96 -3.26
N ASP A 54 26.36 -7.95 -3.45
CA ASP A 54 26.39 -9.17 -2.64
C ASP A 54 26.63 -8.84 -1.17
N ILE A 55 27.60 -7.97 -0.87
CA ILE A 55 27.89 -7.56 0.51
C ILE A 55 26.72 -6.81 1.15
N TYR A 56 26.06 -5.89 0.44
CA TYR A 56 24.87 -5.22 0.95
C TYR A 56 23.71 -6.19 1.17
N TYR A 57 23.54 -7.18 0.29
CA TYR A 57 22.56 -8.24 0.48
C TYR A 57 22.83 -9.04 1.78
N LEU A 58 24.08 -9.45 2.01
CA LEU A 58 24.47 -10.14 3.25
C LEU A 58 24.19 -9.28 4.50
N MET A 59 24.59 -8.01 4.49
CA MET A 59 24.29 -7.09 5.59
C MET A 59 22.77 -6.92 5.81
N THR A 60 21.98 -6.93 4.74
CA THR A 60 20.52 -6.84 4.82
C THR A 60 19.92 -8.09 5.47
N LYS A 61 20.39 -9.29 5.11
CA LYS A 61 19.96 -10.53 5.77
C LYS A 61 20.37 -10.56 7.23
N LEU A 62 21.58 -10.10 7.54
CA LEU A 62 22.03 -9.96 8.90
C LEU A 62 21.14 -9.00 9.69
N ALA A 63 20.80 -7.83 9.15
CA ALA A 63 19.89 -6.87 9.79
C ALA A 63 18.49 -7.47 10.05
N ILE A 64 17.91 -8.15 9.06
CA ILE A 64 16.58 -8.79 9.19
C ILE A 64 16.59 -9.88 10.27
N ASN A 65 17.60 -10.76 10.25
CA ASN A 65 17.63 -11.94 11.11
C ASN A 65 18.01 -11.60 12.56
N THR A 66 18.84 -10.59 12.76
CA THR A 66 19.30 -10.18 14.10
C THR A 66 18.44 -9.08 14.71
N LYS A 67 17.72 -8.33 13.86
CA LYS A 67 16.93 -7.14 14.25
C LYS A 67 17.77 -6.02 14.86
N GLU A 68 19.06 -6.01 14.58
CA GLU A 68 19.98 -4.96 15.03
C GLU A 68 19.85 -3.72 14.16
N ILE A 69 19.22 -2.67 14.70
CA ILE A 69 18.91 -1.42 13.98
C ILE A 69 20.18 -0.73 13.47
N TYR A 70 21.31 -0.83 14.17
CA TYR A 70 22.55 -0.17 13.74
C TYR A 70 23.08 -0.72 12.39
N ILE A 71 22.72 -1.96 12.03
CA ILE A 71 23.08 -2.53 10.71
C ILE A 71 22.20 -1.90 9.62
N ALA A 72 20.92 -1.72 9.91
CA ALA A 72 19.98 -1.03 9.03
C ALA A 72 20.41 0.42 8.79
N ASP A 73 20.77 1.14 9.85
CA ASP A 73 21.25 2.51 9.76
C ASP A 73 22.56 2.61 8.98
N TYR A 74 23.47 1.65 9.15
CA TYR A 74 24.68 1.58 8.34
C TYR A 74 24.39 1.42 6.85
N LEU A 75 23.39 0.61 6.46
CA LEU A 75 22.97 0.48 5.06
C LEU A 75 22.44 1.82 4.52
N ILE A 76 21.71 2.59 5.32
CA ILE A 76 21.24 3.92 4.96
C ILE A 76 22.42 4.89 4.80
N ASP A 77 23.39 4.88 5.72
CA ASP A 77 24.60 5.71 5.65
C ASP A 77 25.42 5.41 4.38
N ARG A 78 25.39 4.17 3.91
CA ARG A 78 26.11 3.76 2.69
C ARG A 78 25.54 4.39 1.42
N LEU A 79 24.29 4.86 1.41
CA LEU A 79 23.71 5.57 0.26
C LEU A 79 24.56 6.78 -0.15
N GLU A 80 25.03 7.57 0.82
CA GLU A 80 25.80 8.81 0.60
C GLU A 80 27.15 8.53 -0.08
N CYS A 81 27.62 7.29 -0.01
CA CYS A 81 28.91 6.87 -0.53
C CYS A 81 28.84 6.16 -1.88
N GLU A 82 27.64 5.88 -2.39
CA GLU A 82 27.44 5.22 -3.67
C GLU A 82 26.90 6.20 -4.72
N GLN A 83 27.49 6.16 -5.92
CA GLN A 83 27.10 7.05 -7.03
C GLN A 83 26.44 6.31 -8.18
N ILE A 84 26.62 4.99 -8.25
CA ILE A 84 26.17 4.17 -9.37
C ILE A 84 24.67 3.89 -9.20
N PRO A 85 23.81 4.29 -10.15
CA PRO A 85 22.35 4.18 -9.98
C PRO A 85 21.87 2.76 -9.73
N THR A 86 22.45 1.76 -10.41
CA THR A 86 22.07 0.34 -10.24
C THR A 86 22.47 -0.23 -8.88
N LEU A 87 23.44 0.37 -8.21
CA LEU A 87 23.85 -0.01 -6.85
C LEU A 87 23.01 0.74 -5.82
N LEU A 88 22.71 2.02 -6.05
CA LEU A 88 21.78 2.79 -5.23
C LEU A 88 20.39 2.16 -5.22
N SER A 89 19.86 1.77 -6.38
CA SER A 89 18.55 1.12 -6.46
C SER A 89 18.53 -0.22 -5.73
N GLU A 90 19.61 -1.00 -5.82
CA GLU A 90 19.75 -2.27 -5.08
C GLU A 90 19.78 -2.03 -3.58
N LEU A 91 20.59 -1.08 -3.12
CA LEU A 91 20.72 -0.75 -1.70
C LEU A 91 19.40 -0.22 -1.13
N LEU A 92 18.68 0.64 -1.87
CA LEU A 92 17.35 1.11 -1.47
C LEU A 92 16.31 -0.02 -1.47
N SER A 93 16.35 -0.91 -2.46
CA SER A 93 15.50 -2.11 -2.48
C SER A 93 15.76 -3.01 -1.28
N ASN A 94 17.03 -3.17 -0.88
CA ASN A 94 17.40 -3.89 0.32
C ASN A 94 16.88 -3.19 1.58
N ILE A 95 17.09 -1.87 1.69
CA ILE A 95 16.59 -1.05 2.81
C ILE A 95 15.08 -1.19 2.95
N TYR A 96 14.33 -1.12 1.85
CA TYR A 96 12.88 -1.32 1.82
C TYR A 96 12.40 -2.62 2.50
N THR A 97 13.22 -3.68 2.50
CA THR A 97 12.88 -4.98 3.12
C THR A 97 13.20 -5.08 4.61
N LEU A 98 13.85 -4.06 5.18
CA LEU A 98 14.22 -4.04 6.59
C LEU A 98 12.98 -3.89 7.47
N PRO A 99 12.96 -4.51 8.66
CA PRO A 99 11.82 -4.43 9.56
C PRO A 99 11.71 -3.07 10.27
N GLU A 100 12.85 -2.46 10.59
CA GLU A 100 12.92 -1.23 11.38
C GLU A 100 14.23 -0.48 11.08
N VAL A 101 14.17 0.85 11.15
CA VAL A 101 15.30 1.78 10.96
C VAL A 101 15.15 2.94 11.97
N SER A 102 16.24 3.62 12.33
CA SER A 102 16.12 4.76 13.28
C SER A 102 15.69 6.07 12.62
N SER A 103 15.94 6.22 11.31
CA SER A 103 15.55 7.39 10.53
C SER A 103 15.62 7.12 9.03
N THR A 104 14.82 7.86 8.25
CA THR A 104 14.83 7.85 6.78
C THR A 104 15.32 9.18 6.18
N ASN A 105 15.84 10.10 7.01
CA ASN A 105 16.24 11.44 6.55
C ASN A 105 17.30 11.42 5.42
N LYS A 106 18.23 10.47 5.47
CA LYS A 106 19.26 10.29 4.42
C LYS A 106 18.72 9.67 3.14
N ILE A 107 17.51 9.11 3.14
CA ILE A 107 16.84 8.57 1.94
C ILE A 107 16.15 9.69 1.16
N ILE A 108 15.69 10.76 1.85
CA ILE A 108 14.92 11.85 1.25
C ILE A 108 15.55 12.43 -0.03
N PRO A 109 16.87 12.72 -0.11
CA PRO A 109 17.44 13.26 -1.35
C PRO A 109 17.25 12.37 -2.59
N TYR A 110 17.10 11.06 -2.40
CA TYR A 110 17.00 10.08 -3.48
C TYR A 110 15.61 9.98 -4.10
N ILE A 111 14.57 10.55 -3.47
CA ILE A 111 13.23 10.61 -4.08
C ILE A 111 13.17 11.55 -5.30
N TYR A 112 14.17 12.43 -5.45
CA TYR A 112 14.32 13.35 -6.59
C TYR A 112 15.37 12.87 -7.61
N HIS A 113 15.86 11.63 -7.48
CA HIS A 113 16.95 11.14 -8.32
C HIS A 113 16.53 10.99 -9.80
N LYS A 114 17.44 11.24 -10.75
CA LYS A 114 17.11 11.14 -12.19
C LYS A 114 16.79 9.72 -12.69
N ASN A 115 17.22 8.70 -11.95
CA ASN A 115 16.95 7.30 -12.27
C ASN A 115 15.68 6.84 -11.56
N ASP A 116 14.73 6.33 -12.33
CA ASP A 116 13.39 5.93 -11.87
C ASP A 116 13.44 4.83 -10.81
N SER A 117 14.29 3.81 -10.98
CA SER A 117 14.43 2.74 -9.99
C SER A 117 14.96 3.25 -8.65
N VAL A 118 15.87 4.23 -8.65
CA VAL A 118 16.35 4.87 -7.42
C VAL A 118 15.22 5.65 -6.74
N ARG A 119 14.45 6.46 -7.49
CA ARG A 119 13.30 7.19 -6.91
C ARG A 119 12.27 6.24 -6.34
N TYR A 120 11.88 5.23 -7.10
CA TYR A 120 10.88 4.24 -6.72
C TYR A 120 11.22 3.61 -5.37
N TRP A 121 12.43 3.07 -5.22
CA TRP A 121 12.84 2.44 -3.97
C TRP A 121 13.08 3.45 -2.84
N ALA A 122 13.52 4.67 -3.15
CA ALA A 122 13.65 5.73 -2.15
C ALA A 122 12.28 6.08 -1.55
N VAL A 123 11.28 6.37 -2.40
CA VAL A 123 9.90 6.65 -1.97
C VAL A 123 9.35 5.48 -1.16
N ALA A 124 9.48 4.25 -1.67
CA ALA A 124 9.00 3.06 -0.98
C ALA A 124 9.63 2.87 0.41
N SER A 125 10.92 3.19 0.56
CA SER A 125 11.67 3.03 1.82
C SER A 125 11.32 4.09 2.87
N LEU A 126 10.72 5.23 2.49
CA LEU A 126 10.31 6.24 3.47
C LEU A 126 9.24 5.74 4.44
N LYS A 127 8.49 4.68 4.08
CA LYS A 127 7.49 4.08 4.97
C LYS A 127 8.06 3.40 6.22
N LEU A 128 9.35 3.06 6.20
CA LEU A 128 10.02 2.35 7.29
C LEU A 128 10.13 3.19 8.57
N TYR A 129 10.08 4.51 8.43
CA TYR A 129 10.12 5.44 9.56
C TYR A 129 9.15 6.58 9.32
N LYS A 130 8.08 6.63 10.13
CA LYS A 130 7.08 7.68 10.06
C LYS A 130 7.66 8.99 10.62
N SER A 131 8.05 9.91 9.74
CA SER A 131 8.52 11.25 10.09
C SER A 131 7.79 12.35 9.33
N LEU A 132 7.64 13.51 9.96
CA LEU A 132 7.04 14.70 9.33
C LEU A 132 7.94 15.26 8.22
N GLU A 133 9.24 15.04 8.31
CA GLU A 133 10.22 15.40 7.29
C GLU A 133 10.02 14.58 6.02
N ALA A 134 9.81 13.25 6.16
CA ALA A 134 9.51 12.37 5.04
C ALA A 134 8.14 12.70 4.41
N GLU A 135 7.13 12.93 5.24
CA GLU A 135 5.81 13.38 4.78
C GLU A 135 5.94 14.68 3.97
N SER A 136 6.62 15.70 4.51
CA SER A 136 6.82 16.99 3.83
C SER A 136 7.55 16.86 2.50
N ALA A 137 8.56 15.99 2.43
CA ALA A 137 9.31 15.74 1.21
C ALA A 137 8.45 15.05 0.14
N LEU A 138 7.64 14.06 0.52
CA LEU A 138 6.68 13.40 -0.38
C LEU A 138 5.61 14.37 -0.90
N LEU A 139 5.06 15.22 -0.03
CA LEU A 139 4.08 16.25 -0.43
C LEU A 139 4.69 17.25 -1.41
N LYS A 140 5.95 17.66 -1.19
CA LYS A 140 6.66 18.53 -2.14
C LYS A 140 6.96 17.85 -3.47
N LEU A 141 7.32 16.56 -3.46
CA LEU A 141 7.50 15.78 -4.68
C LEU A 141 6.18 15.69 -5.46
N LEU A 142 5.08 15.43 -4.75
CA LEU A 142 3.74 15.32 -5.30
C LEU A 142 3.26 16.60 -5.99
N ASP A 143 3.61 17.79 -5.47
CA ASP A 143 3.25 19.07 -6.09
C ASP A 143 3.86 19.27 -7.49
N THR A 144 4.90 18.52 -7.84
CA THR A 144 5.63 18.64 -9.11
C THR A 144 5.51 17.43 -10.02
N GLU A 145 4.93 16.33 -9.54
CA GLU A 145 4.84 15.07 -10.28
C GLU A 145 3.60 15.03 -11.17
N GLU A 146 3.77 14.54 -12.41
CA GLU A 146 2.71 14.44 -13.41
C GLU A 146 2.44 12.98 -13.80
N ASN A 147 3.41 12.09 -13.59
CA ASN A 147 3.28 10.68 -13.89
C ASN A 147 2.31 10.03 -12.89
N LYS A 148 1.18 9.53 -13.40
CA LYS A 148 0.13 8.89 -12.60
C LYS A 148 0.61 7.70 -11.75
N ASP A 149 1.61 6.95 -12.21
CA ASP A 149 2.10 5.75 -11.53
C ASP A 149 3.00 6.18 -10.36
N GLU A 150 3.84 7.21 -10.56
CA GLU A 150 4.64 7.85 -9.50
C GLU A 150 3.75 8.54 -8.46
N ILE A 151 2.71 9.30 -8.88
CA ILE A 151 1.71 9.90 -7.98
C ILE A 151 1.05 8.82 -7.12
N THR A 152 0.65 7.71 -7.74
CA THR A 152 0.00 6.60 -7.04
C THR A 152 0.95 5.98 -6.01
N HIS A 153 2.23 5.80 -6.36
CA HIS A 153 3.26 5.29 -5.46
C HIS A 153 3.52 6.22 -4.26
N ILE A 154 3.58 7.53 -4.49
CA ILE A 154 3.69 8.54 -3.44
C ILE A 154 2.46 8.47 -2.52
N CYS A 155 1.26 8.35 -3.08
CA CYS A 155 0.02 8.21 -2.30
C CYS A 155 0.03 6.95 -1.42
N TYR A 156 0.48 5.80 -1.94
CA TYR A 156 0.62 4.58 -1.13
C TYR A 156 1.64 4.73 0.01
N THR A 157 2.72 5.48 -0.21
CA THR A 157 3.67 5.77 0.87
C THR A 157 3.03 6.69 1.92
N LEU A 158 2.29 7.70 1.50
CA LEU A 158 1.51 8.59 2.38
C LEU A 158 0.35 7.87 3.09
N LEU A 159 -0.16 6.75 2.57
CA LEU A 159 -1.13 5.92 3.29
C LEU A 159 -0.56 5.42 4.62
N GLU A 160 0.72 5.05 4.64
CA GLU A 160 1.42 4.48 5.78
C GLU A 160 1.92 5.58 6.74
N ILE A 161 2.55 6.63 6.19
CA ILE A 161 3.23 7.66 7.00
C ILE A 161 2.47 8.97 7.13
N GLY A 162 1.49 9.22 6.27
CA GLY A 162 0.78 10.49 6.21
C GLY A 162 0.09 10.83 7.53
N THR A 163 -0.07 12.13 7.76
CA THR A 163 -0.83 12.70 8.84
C THR A 163 -1.92 13.61 8.27
N LYS A 164 -2.64 14.34 9.13
CA LYS A 164 -3.63 15.31 8.67
C LYS A 164 -3.04 16.41 7.78
N GLN A 165 -1.71 16.63 7.79
CA GLN A 165 -1.04 17.58 6.91
C GLN A 165 -1.17 17.19 5.42
N SER A 166 -1.26 15.90 5.12
CA SER A 166 -1.43 15.39 3.76
C SER A 166 -2.83 15.64 3.17
N ILE A 167 -3.85 15.95 3.99
CA ILE A 167 -5.24 16.03 3.53
C ILE A 167 -5.43 17.07 2.42
N LEU A 168 -4.97 18.31 2.64
CA LEU A 168 -5.22 19.40 1.70
C LEU A 168 -4.49 19.19 0.35
N PRO A 169 -3.19 18.82 0.31
CA PRO A 169 -2.53 18.46 -0.95
C PRO A 169 -3.22 17.31 -1.68
N LEU A 170 -3.57 16.23 -0.97
CA LEU A 170 -4.19 15.04 -1.56
C LEU A 170 -5.60 15.32 -2.11
N THR A 171 -6.37 16.22 -1.49
CA THR A 171 -7.71 16.59 -1.96
C THR A 171 -7.70 17.12 -3.39
N LYS A 172 -6.62 17.79 -3.84
CA LYS A 172 -6.48 18.26 -5.23
C LYS A 172 -6.48 17.10 -6.24
N LEU A 173 -5.97 15.94 -5.85
CA LEU A 173 -5.85 14.77 -6.71
C LEU A 173 -7.19 14.05 -6.94
N LEU A 174 -8.24 14.39 -6.18
CA LEU A 174 -9.61 13.94 -6.44
C LEU A 174 -10.14 14.39 -7.82
N TYR A 175 -9.49 15.36 -8.45
CA TYR A 175 -9.81 15.84 -9.80
C TYR A 175 -8.83 15.33 -10.86
N SER A 176 -7.92 14.41 -10.51
CA SER A 176 -6.99 13.81 -11.46
C SER A 176 -7.70 13.10 -12.61
N ASN A 177 -7.14 13.19 -13.82
CA ASN A 177 -7.63 12.44 -14.97
C ASN A 177 -7.49 10.92 -14.77
N SER A 178 -6.50 10.48 -13.99
CA SER A 178 -6.26 9.07 -13.70
C SER A 178 -7.27 8.53 -12.69
N VAL A 179 -8.02 7.50 -13.10
CA VAL A 179 -8.95 6.79 -12.22
C VAL A 179 -8.23 6.18 -11.02
N TYR A 180 -7.05 5.58 -11.26
CA TYR A 180 -6.22 4.95 -10.22
C TYR A 180 -5.76 5.95 -9.18
N VAL A 181 -5.36 7.16 -9.59
CA VAL A 181 -4.99 8.22 -8.66
C VAL A 181 -6.20 8.63 -7.82
N ARG A 182 -7.35 8.90 -8.46
CA ARG A 182 -8.57 9.32 -7.73
C ARG A 182 -9.03 8.29 -6.69
N SER A 183 -9.03 6.99 -7.02
CA SER A 183 -9.44 5.95 -6.08
C SER A 183 -8.44 5.79 -4.93
N THR A 184 -7.14 5.76 -5.25
CA THR A 184 -6.07 5.66 -4.23
C THR A 184 -6.16 6.83 -3.25
N VAL A 185 -6.39 8.04 -3.75
CA VAL A 185 -6.51 9.24 -2.91
C VAL A 185 -7.70 9.15 -1.97
N ILE A 186 -8.84 8.60 -2.39
CA ILE A 186 -9.99 8.37 -1.49
C ILE A 186 -9.60 7.42 -0.35
N GLU A 187 -8.88 6.33 -0.66
CA GLU A 187 -8.39 5.40 0.36
C GLU A 187 -7.41 6.07 1.34
N VAL A 188 -6.46 6.85 0.84
CA VAL A 188 -5.50 7.58 1.69
C VAL A 188 -6.23 8.59 2.57
N LEU A 189 -7.14 9.40 2.00
CA LEU A 189 -7.96 10.35 2.75
C LEU A 189 -8.85 9.65 3.80
N ALA A 190 -9.37 8.45 3.49
CA ALA A 190 -10.08 7.61 4.44
C ALA A 190 -9.21 7.25 5.64
N LYS A 191 -7.98 6.79 5.40
CA LYS A 191 -7.05 6.38 6.44
C LYS A 191 -6.58 7.53 7.34
N ILE A 192 -6.26 8.69 6.76
CA ILE A 192 -5.67 9.82 7.51
C ILE A 192 -6.71 10.79 8.09
N GLY A 193 -7.87 10.91 7.44
CA GLY A 193 -8.93 11.85 7.82
C GLY A 193 -10.07 11.20 8.59
N GLY A 194 -10.30 9.90 8.41
CA GLY A 194 -11.38 9.18 9.09
C GLY A 194 -12.75 9.84 8.91
N SER A 195 -13.53 9.96 9.98
CA SER A 195 -14.86 10.57 9.94
C SER A 195 -14.85 12.04 9.52
N ASP A 196 -13.74 12.76 9.71
CA ASP A 196 -13.65 14.21 9.43
C ASP A 196 -13.83 14.51 7.92
N LEU A 197 -13.59 13.53 7.05
CA LEU A 197 -13.70 13.71 5.58
C LEU A 197 -14.90 12.98 4.98
N GLN A 198 -15.93 12.68 5.77
CA GLN A 198 -17.14 12.02 5.27
C GLN A 198 -17.77 12.71 4.06
N ILE A 199 -17.77 14.05 4.01
CA ILE A 199 -18.30 14.81 2.87
C ILE A 199 -17.53 14.47 1.58
N VAL A 200 -16.20 14.31 1.67
CA VAL A 200 -15.36 13.92 0.54
C VAL A 200 -15.75 12.55 -0.01
N TYR A 201 -16.03 11.59 0.88
CA TYR A 201 -16.45 10.25 0.46
C TYR A 201 -17.84 10.27 -0.17
N ILE A 202 -18.77 11.06 0.38
CA ILE A 202 -20.11 11.23 -0.20
C ILE A 202 -20.01 11.83 -1.61
N GLU A 203 -19.19 12.87 -1.80
CA GLU A 203 -18.97 13.48 -3.11
C GLU A 203 -18.36 12.48 -4.11
N ALA A 204 -17.43 11.63 -3.67
CA ALA A 204 -16.80 10.61 -4.51
C ALA A 204 -17.77 9.53 -5.03
N LEU A 205 -18.93 9.33 -4.39
CA LEU A 205 -20.01 8.48 -4.94
C LEU A 205 -20.57 9.00 -6.28
N HIS A 206 -20.33 10.26 -6.61
CA HIS A 206 -20.74 10.90 -7.85
C HIS A 206 -19.70 10.81 -8.97
N ASP A 207 -18.53 10.19 -8.75
CA ASP A 207 -17.51 10.01 -9.78
C ASP A 207 -18.08 9.31 -11.03
N ARG A 208 -17.42 9.42 -12.18
CA ARG A 208 -17.82 8.68 -13.39
C ARG A 208 -17.43 7.20 -13.33
N ASN A 209 -16.35 6.87 -12.62
CA ASN A 209 -15.76 5.55 -12.58
C ASN A 209 -16.25 4.74 -11.37
N VAL A 210 -16.47 3.45 -11.57
CA VAL A 210 -16.96 2.53 -10.53
C VAL A 210 -15.93 2.25 -9.44
N MET A 211 -14.63 2.30 -9.75
CA MET A 211 -13.54 2.05 -8.79
C MET A 211 -13.47 3.15 -7.74
N VAL A 212 -13.65 4.42 -8.14
CA VAL A 212 -13.70 5.55 -7.19
C VAL A 212 -14.92 5.45 -6.28
N LYS A 213 -16.08 5.07 -6.84
CA LYS A 213 -17.30 4.84 -6.05
C LYS A 213 -17.15 3.69 -5.07
N TYR A 214 -16.47 2.64 -5.48
CA TYR A 214 -16.17 1.50 -4.63
C TYR A 214 -15.35 1.94 -3.40
N GLU A 215 -14.26 2.70 -3.62
CA GLU A 215 -13.47 3.23 -2.51
C GLU A 215 -14.26 4.19 -1.62
N ALA A 216 -15.13 5.01 -2.21
CA ALA A 216 -16.03 5.87 -1.46
C ALA A 216 -16.99 5.08 -0.57
N VAL A 217 -17.58 3.98 -1.08
CA VAL A 217 -18.44 3.08 -0.30
C VAL A 217 -17.66 2.43 0.84
N ARG A 218 -16.41 1.98 0.60
CA ARG A 218 -15.52 1.44 1.65
C ARG A 218 -15.24 2.46 2.75
N ALA A 219 -14.91 3.68 2.35
CA ALA A 219 -14.63 4.78 3.28
C ALA A 219 -15.87 5.12 4.13
N ILE A 220 -17.06 5.23 3.50
CA ILE A 220 -18.32 5.49 4.20
C ILE A 220 -18.70 4.33 5.13
N TYR A 221 -18.52 3.08 4.71
CA TYR A 221 -18.80 1.94 5.59
C TYR A 221 -17.97 1.98 6.88
N THR A 222 -16.70 2.39 6.76
CA THR A 222 -15.73 2.42 7.85
C THR A 222 -15.90 3.65 8.75
N TYR A 223 -16.07 4.83 8.16
CA TYR A 223 -15.98 6.11 8.85
C TYR A 223 -17.24 6.98 8.78
N GLY A 224 -18.22 6.62 7.96
CA GLY A 224 -19.43 7.39 7.77
C GLY A 224 -20.45 7.19 8.90
N ASP A 225 -21.26 8.20 9.12
CA ASP A 225 -22.42 8.21 10.01
C ASP A 225 -23.76 8.29 9.25
N GLU A 226 -24.85 8.53 9.97
CA GLU A 226 -26.21 8.64 9.41
C GLU A 226 -26.31 9.64 8.24
N MET A 227 -25.48 10.69 8.17
CA MET A 227 -25.52 11.67 7.07
C MET A 227 -25.21 11.05 5.70
N ALA A 228 -24.46 9.94 5.66
CA ALA A 228 -24.16 9.23 4.42
C ALA A 228 -25.26 8.24 3.99
N MET A 229 -26.26 7.97 4.87
CA MET A 229 -27.34 7.01 4.63
C MET A 229 -28.02 7.23 3.28
N ARG A 230 -28.47 8.46 3.01
CA ARG A 230 -29.18 8.79 1.77
C ARG A 230 -28.32 8.55 0.53
N ALA A 231 -27.04 8.94 0.58
CA ALA A 231 -26.13 8.76 -0.54
C ALA A 231 -25.88 7.28 -0.85
N ILE A 232 -25.75 6.43 0.19
CA ILE A 232 -25.62 4.98 0.03
C ILE A 232 -26.93 4.35 -0.46
N CYS A 233 -28.10 4.78 0.04
CA CYS A 233 -29.40 4.37 -0.48
C CYS A 233 -29.53 4.62 -1.99
N GLU A 234 -29.12 5.80 -2.46
CA GLU A 234 -29.07 6.14 -3.89
C GLU A 234 -28.07 5.28 -4.67
N ARG A 235 -26.90 4.98 -4.07
CA ARG A 235 -25.88 4.12 -4.70
C ARG A 235 -26.39 2.69 -4.86
N VAL A 236 -26.93 2.08 -3.80
CA VAL A 236 -27.54 0.75 -3.83
C VAL A 236 -28.64 0.68 -4.88
N ASN A 237 -29.51 1.69 -4.93
CA ASN A 237 -30.56 1.82 -5.95
C ASN A 237 -30.02 1.73 -7.37
N LYS A 238 -28.89 2.40 -7.66
CA LYS A 238 -28.23 2.38 -8.97
C LYS A 238 -27.60 1.02 -9.25
N ILE A 239 -26.96 0.38 -8.27
CA ILE A 239 -26.33 -0.95 -8.43
C ILE A 239 -27.39 -2.01 -8.79
N VAL A 240 -28.52 -2.05 -8.07
CA VAL A 240 -29.56 -3.08 -8.29
C VAL A 240 -30.51 -2.74 -9.44
N ALA A 241 -30.37 -1.57 -10.08
CA ALA A 241 -31.28 -1.13 -11.14
C ALA A 241 -31.23 -2.01 -12.38
N ARG A 242 -30.07 -2.60 -12.70
CA ARG A 242 -29.82 -3.43 -13.87
C ARG A 242 -29.04 -4.68 -13.47
N ARG A 243 -29.26 -5.79 -14.18
CA ARG A 243 -28.47 -7.02 -14.01
C ARG A 243 -27.02 -6.75 -14.39
N ARG A 244 -26.09 -7.10 -13.50
CA ARG A 244 -24.65 -7.05 -13.79
C ARG A 244 -24.25 -8.25 -14.64
N LYS A 245 -23.40 -8.03 -15.65
CA LYS A 245 -23.09 -9.01 -16.70
C LYS A 245 -21.92 -9.95 -16.36
N ASN A 246 -21.05 -9.55 -15.43
CA ASN A 246 -19.84 -10.30 -15.08
C ASN A 246 -19.93 -10.72 -13.62
N GLU A 247 -20.15 -12.01 -13.37
CA GLU A 247 -20.08 -12.59 -12.04
C GLU A 247 -18.64 -12.49 -11.55
N VAL A 248 -18.45 -11.73 -10.48
CA VAL A 248 -17.18 -11.66 -9.74
C VAL A 248 -17.29 -12.69 -8.62
N GLU A 249 -16.18 -13.33 -8.26
CA GLU A 249 -16.17 -14.19 -7.08
C GLU A 249 -16.78 -13.43 -5.89
N PRO A 250 -17.73 -14.05 -5.16
CA PRO A 250 -18.22 -13.47 -3.94
C PRO A 250 -17.10 -13.22 -2.97
N THR A 251 -16.97 -11.95 -2.60
CA THR A 251 -16.17 -11.56 -1.45
C THR A 251 -17.05 -10.70 -0.56
N ASP A 252 -16.76 -10.74 0.74
CA ASP A 252 -17.26 -9.77 1.72
C ASP A 252 -16.89 -8.32 1.38
N GLU A 253 -16.07 -8.15 0.34
CA GLU A 253 -15.61 -6.90 -0.22
C GLU A 253 -16.40 -6.46 -1.46
N ALA A 254 -17.48 -7.16 -1.86
CA ALA A 254 -18.30 -6.66 -2.97
C ALA A 254 -18.96 -5.32 -2.61
N GLU A 255 -18.96 -4.35 -3.54
CA GLU A 255 -19.51 -2.99 -3.29
C GLU A 255 -20.92 -3.01 -2.71
N ILE A 256 -21.80 -3.87 -3.25
CA ILE A 256 -23.20 -3.98 -2.80
C ILE A 256 -23.29 -4.57 -1.39
N ILE A 257 -22.42 -5.50 -1.03
CA ILE A 257 -22.35 -6.11 0.30
C ILE A 257 -21.90 -5.04 1.30
N ILE A 258 -20.82 -4.32 1.01
CA ILE A 258 -20.31 -3.24 1.87
C ILE A 258 -21.38 -2.15 2.07
N ALA A 259 -22.02 -1.71 0.99
CA ALA A 259 -23.09 -0.71 1.05
C ALA A 259 -24.27 -1.16 1.91
N LEU A 260 -24.70 -2.41 1.79
CA LEU A 260 -25.82 -2.95 2.57
C LEU A 260 -25.45 -3.20 4.03
N ARG A 261 -24.20 -3.59 4.33
CA ARG A 261 -23.68 -3.64 5.71
C ARG A 261 -23.74 -2.27 6.37
N PHE A 262 -23.37 -1.20 5.65
CA PHE A 262 -23.51 0.15 6.15
C PHE A 262 -24.97 0.50 6.45
N LEU A 263 -25.88 0.28 5.49
CA LEU A 263 -27.29 0.59 5.67
C LEU A 263 -27.96 -0.24 6.78
N HIS A 264 -27.50 -1.47 7.03
CA HIS A 264 -28.02 -2.29 8.13
C HIS A 264 -27.89 -1.59 9.48
N LYS A 265 -26.84 -0.79 9.70
CA LYS A 265 -26.66 0.01 10.93
C LYS A 265 -27.84 0.97 11.20
N PHE A 266 -28.64 1.27 10.17
CA PHE A 266 -29.75 2.22 10.16
C PHE A 266 -31.08 1.55 9.73
N ALA A 267 -31.25 0.25 9.97
CA ALA A 267 -32.43 -0.52 9.56
C ALA A 267 -33.75 -0.11 10.25
N ASN A 268 -33.73 0.85 11.15
CA ASN A 268 -34.90 1.52 11.75
C ASN A 268 -35.44 2.67 10.89
N HIS A 269 -34.68 3.16 9.90
CA HIS A 269 -35.12 4.25 9.03
C HIS A 269 -35.98 3.74 7.87
N GLU A 270 -37.13 4.38 7.66
CA GLU A 270 -38.09 4.01 6.61
C GLU A 270 -37.44 4.02 5.21
N GLU A 271 -36.53 4.97 4.95
CA GLU A 271 -35.80 5.04 3.68
C GLU A 271 -34.92 3.80 3.45
N VAL A 272 -34.23 3.31 4.48
CA VAL A 272 -33.41 2.10 4.41
C VAL A 272 -34.26 0.87 4.15
N LEU A 273 -35.38 0.74 4.87
CA LEU A 273 -36.32 -0.37 4.68
C LEU A 273 -36.88 -0.40 3.25
N LYS A 274 -37.21 0.77 2.68
CA LYS A 274 -37.62 0.90 1.26
C LYS A 274 -36.52 0.42 0.29
N ILE A 275 -35.25 0.68 0.61
CA ILE A 275 -34.13 0.16 -0.18
C ILE A 275 -34.02 -1.35 -0.06
N PHE A 276 -34.09 -1.91 1.15
CA PHE A 276 -34.03 -3.35 1.34
C PHE A 276 -35.17 -4.07 0.61
N ASP A 277 -36.39 -3.55 0.67
CA ASP A 277 -37.51 -4.06 -0.12
C ASP A 277 -37.22 -4.06 -1.62
N LYS A 278 -36.59 -3.00 -2.13
CA LYS A 278 -36.24 -2.88 -3.55
C LYS A 278 -35.12 -3.83 -3.94
N VAL A 279 -34.11 -4.01 -3.08
CA VAL A 279 -33.05 -5.01 -3.25
C VAL A 279 -33.65 -6.40 -3.31
N TYR A 280 -34.55 -6.75 -2.37
CA TYR A 280 -35.25 -8.03 -2.37
C TYR A 280 -36.07 -8.24 -3.66
N LYS A 281 -36.89 -7.25 -4.06
CA LYS A 281 -37.67 -7.32 -5.31
C LYS A 281 -36.81 -7.47 -6.56
N LYS A 282 -35.62 -6.85 -6.58
CA LYS A 282 -34.67 -6.88 -7.70
C LYS A 282 -33.53 -7.88 -7.50
N ARG A 283 -33.63 -8.82 -6.56
CA ARG A 283 -32.56 -9.76 -6.22
C ARG A 283 -32.04 -10.59 -7.39
N GLY A 284 -32.86 -10.82 -8.43
CA GLY A 284 -32.42 -11.45 -9.68
C GLY A 284 -31.36 -10.67 -10.49
N ASN A 285 -31.11 -9.40 -10.14
CA ASN A 285 -30.02 -8.58 -10.69
C ASN A 285 -28.69 -8.75 -9.92
N LEU A 286 -28.72 -9.40 -8.75
CA LEU A 286 -27.55 -9.74 -7.95
C LEU A 286 -26.98 -11.09 -8.38
N PHE A 287 -25.70 -11.31 -8.12
CA PHE A 287 -25.08 -12.63 -8.28
C PHE A 287 -25.69 -13.63 -7.28
N MET A 288 -25.55 -14.93 -7.57
CA MET A 288 -26.06 -15.98 -6.67
C MET A 288 -25.49 -15.81 -5.27
N SER A 289 -24.19 -15.59 -5.23
CA SER A 289 -23.42 -15.52 -4.00
C SER A 289 -23.69 -14.27 -3.16
N GLU A 290 -23.99 -13.13 -3.77
CA GLU A 290 -24.43 -11.94 -3.03
C GLU A 290 -25.81 -12.16 -2.42
N ARG A 291 -26.71 -12.88 -3.10
CA ARG A 291 -28.02 -13.24 -2.53
C ARG A 291 -27.88 -14.17 -1.33
N GLU A 292 -27.00 -15.16 -1.44
CA GLU A 292 -26.64 -16.05 -0.33
C GLU A 292 -26.10 -15.24 0.84
N TRP A 293 -25.10 -14.39 0.59
CA TRP A 293 -24.54 -13.53 1.63
C TRP A 293 -25.60 -12.68 2.33
N LEU A 294 -26.50 -12.03 1.57
CA LEU A 294 -27.56 -11.18 2.13
C LEU A 294 -28.52 -11.96 3.02
N ARG A 295 -28.90 -13.17 2.60
CA ARG A 295 -29.73 -14.07 3.39
C ARG A 295 -29.02 -14.48 4.67
N ASP A 296 -27.73 -14.76 4.62
CA ASP A 296 -27.03 -15.33 5.77
C ASP A 296 -26.65 -14.25 6.80
N ASN A 297 -26.53 -12.98 6.40
CA ASN A 297 -25.91 -11.93 7.22
C ASN A 297 -26.81 -10.73 7.56
N ILE A 298 -28.00 -10.60 6.96
CA ILE A 298 -28.90 -9.46 7.24
C ILE A 298 -30.29 -9.99 7.60
N THR A 299 -30.70 -9.78 8.86
CA THR A 299 -31.94 -10.30 9.45
C THR A 299 -33.18 -9.95 8.63
N TYR A 300 -33.22 -8.75 8.03
CA TYR A 300 -34.33 -8.33 7.16
C TYR A 300 -34.61 -9.32 6.02
N PHE A 301 -33.56 -9.84 5.36
CA PHE A 301 -33.73 -10.74 4.23
C PHE A 301 -34.06 -12.17 4.69
N GLN A 302 -33.63 -12.57 5.89
CA GLN A 302 -33.99 -13.85 6.51
C GLN A 302 -35.50 -13.92 6.77
N GLU A 303 -36.04 -12.89 7.41
CA GLU A 303 -37.46 -12.81 7.75
C GLU A 303 -38.34 -12.84 6.49
N LYS A 304 -37.94 -12.10 5.44
CA LYS A 304 -38.66 -12.05 4.15
C LYS A 304 -38.67 -13.36 3.36
N GLU A 305 -37.72 -14.27 3.57
CA GLU A 305 -37.75 -15.60 2.93
C GLU A 305 -38.56 -16.62 3.73
N SER A 306 -38.80 -16.36 5.01
CA SER A 306 -39.61 -17.21 5.89
C SER A 306 -41.13 -16.93 5.83
N MET A 307 -41.54 -15.82 5.18
CA MET A 307 -42.92 -15.39 4.96
C MET A 307 -43.44 -15.80 3.59
#